data_AF-A0A2V7PBH7-F1
#
_entry.id   AF-A0A2V7PBH7-F1
#
_cell.length_a   1.000
_cell.length_b   1.000
_cell.length_c   1.000
_cell.angle_alpha   90.00
_cell.angle_beta   90.00
_cell.angle_gamma   90.00
#
_symmetry.space_group_name_H-M   'P 1'
#
loop_
_entity.id
_entity.type
_entity.pdbx_description
1 polymer ?
#
loop_
_entity_poly.entity_id
_entity_poly.type
_entity_poly.pdbx_seq_one_letter_code
_entity_poly.pdbx_strand_id
1 'polypeptide(L)'
;MRTSITALAWFALLALVGCEVPSRSGNGSPVVQIRVVPESVTLDPNQTQPFVASGRTAAGDSVAVQVTWSATGGTITGGGLYTAGQTAGNYRVIATLANDSLADTSSVTVTTGGGGVPLAGHVFIVTEENHDYSAVIGSSSMPYLNSLAQQYGLATQYYGNTHPSIGNYFMLATGQIITNNDSYSTIVTVDNVVRRLLAAGKTWKSYAEDLPSVGYTGGDVGNYARKHNVFALLSDVANDSVQRQNLVPFTQFATDLANGTLPHFSNIVPNLCNDAHDCSLATADTWLQNNIAPLLASATFQQDGLLIITFDEAGSDNTHGGGRIAWIVVSPKAKTQYQSTTLYQHESTLRLTLAALGITQFPGAAATAPAMAEFFTP
;
A
#
# COMPACT_ATOMS: atom_id res chain seq x y z
N MET A 1 16.68 28.25 -29.68
CA MET A 1 15.94 27.36 -30.59
C MET A 1 15.98 25.95 -30.02
N ARG A 2 14.84 25.25 -30.08
CA ARG A 2 14.55 23.89 -29.58
C ARG A 2 13.94 23.83 -28.17
N THR A 3 12.65 24.14 -28.13
CA THR A 3 11.67 23.68 -27.15
C THR A 3 11.42 22.18 -27.35
N SER A 4 11.57 21.39 -26.29
CA SER A 4 11.17 19.97 -26.26
C SER A 4 9.85 19.87 -25.51
N ILE A 5 8.81 19.41 -26.21
CA ILE A 5 7.46 19.16 -25.68
C ILE A 5 7.43 17.72 -25.19
N THR A 6 7.23 17.51 -23.89
CA THR A 6 6.93 16.20 -23.30
C THR A 6 5.45 15.90 -23.47
N ALA A 7 5.13 14.88 -24.27
CA ALA A 7 3.78 14.36 -24.44
C ALA A 7 3.48 13.34 -23.33
N LEU A 8 2.46 13.61 -22.49
CA LEU A 8 1.87 12.59 -21.61
C LEU A 8 0.95 11.70 -22.44
N ALA A 9 1.25 10.40 -22.48
CA ALA A 9 0.40 9.38 -23.07
C ALA A 9 -0.72 9.00 -22.10
N TRP A 10 -1.97 9.23 -22.49
CA TRP A 10 -3.16 8.74 -21.81
C TRP A 10 -3.53 7.37 -22.39
N PHE A 11 -3.58 6.33 -21.55
CA PHE A 11 -4.14 5.03 -21.92
C PHE A 11 -5.68 5.14 -21.93
N ALA A 12 -6.26 5.22 -23.13
CA ALA A 12 -7.69 5.03 -23.33
C ALA A 12 -7.98 3.53 -23.47
N LEU A 13 -8.77 2.98 -22.54
CA LEU A 13 -9.34 1.64 -22.65
C LEU A 13 -10.37 1.65 -23.79
N LEU A 14 -10.02 1.13 -24.97
CA LEU A 14 -10.97 0.92 -26.06
C LEU A 14 -11.93 -0.23 -25.69
N ALA A 15 -13.15 0.12 -25.28
CA ALA A 15 -14.28 -0.80 -25.42
C ALA A 15 -14.65 -0.85 -26.91
N LEU A 16 -14.46 -2.02 -27.53
CA LEU A 16 -14.96 -2.33 -28.88
C LEU A 16 -16.50 -2.32 -28.85
N VAL A 17 -17.10 -1.17 -29.16
CA VAL A 17 -18.51 -1.05 -29.53
C VAL A 17 -18.56 -1.01 -31.05
N GLY A 18 -19.33 -1.90 -31.66
CA GLY A 18 -19.48 -1.99 -33.11
C GLY A 18 -19.84 -0.65 -33.73
N CYS A 19 -19.12 -0.27 -34.79
CA CYS A 19 -19.46 0.88 -35.61
C CYS A 19 -20.79 0.63 -36.33
N GLU A 20 -21.85 1.32 -35.92
CA GLU A 20 -22.83 1.80 -36.88
C GLU A 20 -22.59 3.29 -37.15
N VAL A 21 -22.58 3.64 -38.43
CA VAL A 21 -22.23 4.95 -38.96
C VAL A 21 -23.23 6.01 -38.45
N PRO A 22 -22.78 7.20 -37.97
CA PRO A 22 -23.70 8.25 -37.54
C PRO A 22 -24.51 8.76 -38.73
N SER A 23 -25.83 8.59 -38.69
CA SER A 23 -26.73 9.26 -39.63
C SER A 23 -26.83 10.74 -39.23
N ARG A 24 -26.45 11.64 -40.15
CA ARG A 24 -26.75 13.07 -40.02
C ARG A 24 -28.23 13.26 -40.36
N SER A 25 -29.08 13.38 -39.35
CA SER A 25 -30.44 13.90 -39.50
C SER A 25 -30.74 14.89 -38.36
N GLY A 26 -31.35 16.01 -38.72
CA GLY A 26 -31.52 17.21 -37.91
C GLY A 26 -32.38 17.05 -36.66
N ASN A 27 -32.20 17.99 -35.73
CA ASN A 27 -32.86 18.12 -34.43
C ASN A 27 -32.82 16.84 -33.60
N GLY A 28 -31.65 16.61 -33.00
CA GLY A 28 -31.36 15.46 -32.16
C GLY A 28 -32.44 15.23 -31.11
N SER A 29 -32.93 13.98 -31.07
CA SER A 29 -33.95 13.53 -30.13
C SER A 29 -33.67 14.07 -28.73
N PRO A 30 -34.69 14.62 -28.03
CA PRO A 30 -34.50 15.20 -26.71
C PRO A 30 -33.86 14.18 -25.78
N VAL A 31 -32.88 14.64 -24.99
CA VAL A 31 -32.35 13.87 -23.87
C VAL A 31 -33.48 13.72 -22.85
N VAL A 32 -33.78 12.49 -22.46
CA VAL A 32 -34.83 12.17 -21.49
C VAL A 32 -34.28 11.64 -20.17
N GLN A 33 -32.98 11.32 -20.14
CA GLN A 33 -32.29 10.79 -18.97
C GLN A 33 -30.81 11.16 -18.99
N ILE A 34 -30.22 11.37 -17.81
CA ILE A 34 -28.77 11.42 -17.61
C ILE A 34 -28.32 10.09 -16.99
N ARG A 35 -27.09 9.67 -17.31
CA ARG A 35 -26.45 8.52 -16.67
C ARG A 35 -25.05 8.88 -16.22
N VAL A 36 -24.76 8.68 -14.94
CA VAL A 36 -23.44 8.84 -14.32
C VAL A 36 -22.79 7.47 -14.16
N VAL A 37 -21.51 7.38 -14.50
CA VAL A 37 -20.69 6.17 -14.34
C VAL A 37 -19.41 6.53 -13.58
N PRO A 38 -19.01 5.73 -12.57
CA PRO A 38 -19.74 4.58 -11.99
C PRO A 38 -21.00 4.96 -11.20
N GLU A 39 -21.96 4.04 -11.05
CA GLU A 39 -23.22 4.24 -10.29
C GLU A 39 -23.02 4.25 -8.77
N SER A 40 -21.98 3.55 -8.29
CA SER A 40 -21.54 3.65 -6.91
C SER A 40 -20.04 3.37 -6.78
N VAL A 41 -19.41 3.96 -5.76
CA VAL A 41 -18.01 3.73 -5.40
C VAL A 41 -17.84 3.73 -3.89
N THR A 42 -16.83 3.01 -3.41
CA THR A 42 -16.30 3.12 -2.05
C THR A 42 -14.91 3.72 -2.13
N LEU A 43 -14.65 4.77 -1.38
CA LEU A 43 -13.41 5.54 -1.41
C LEU A 43 -12.82 5.71 -0.01
N ASP A 44 -11.50 5.70 0.07
CA ASP A 44 -10.79 6.18 1.26
C ASP A 44 -10.81 7.71 1.34
N PRO A 45 -10.54 8.29 2.53
CA PRO A 45 -10.27 9.71 2.68
C PRO A 45 -9.23 10.21 1.66
N ASN A 46 -9.54 11.31 0.97
CA ASN A 46 -8.73 11.96 -0.07
C ASN A 46 -8.54 11.17 -1.38
N GLN A 47 -9.11 9.97 -1.51
CA GLN A 47 -9.04 9.23 -2.77
C GLN A 47 -9.84 9.94 -3.86
N THR A 48 -9.30 9.96 -5.08
CA THR A 48 -9.95 10.56 -6.24
C THR A 48 -10.61 9.51 -7.13
N GLN A 49 -11.77 9.84 -7.71
CA GLN A 49 -12.50 8.99 -8.65
C GLN A 49 -13.03 9.82 -9.83
N PRO A 50 -12.71 9.47 -11.09
CA PRO A 50 -13.36 10.08 -12.24
C PRO A 50 -14.80 9.57 -12.41
N PHE A 51 -15.72 10.50 -12.63
CA PHE A 51 -17.10 10.26 -13.03
C PHE A 51 -17.35 10.81 -14.42
N VAL A 52 -18.11 10.07 -15.22
CA VAL A 52 -18.51 10.46 -16.58
C VAL A 52 -20.03 10.50 -16.64
N ALA A 53 -20.57 11.51 -17.32
CA ALA A 53 -22.01 11.64 -17.57
C ALA A 53 -22.32 11.54 -19.07
N SER A 54 -23.37 10.81 -19.43
CA SER A 54 -23.95 10.78 -20.77
C SER A 54 -25.46 10.99 -20.73
N GLY A 55 -26.03 11.56 -21.79
CA GLY A 55 -27.47 11.64 -21.98
C GLY A 55 -28.01 10.40 -22.67
N ARG A 56 -29.26 10.02 -22.40
CA ARG A 56 -30.01 9.04 -23.19
C ARG A 56 -31.20 9.69 -23.87
N THR A 57 -31.38 9.41 -25.15
CA THR A 57 -32.58 9.80 -25.92
C THR A 57 -33.74 8.86 -25.61
N ALA A 58 -34.97 9.23 -26.00
CA ALA A 58 -36.13 8.35 -25.88
C ALA A 58 -35.98 7.01 -26.65
N ALA A 59 -35.09 6.97 -27.65
CA ALA A 59 -34.76 5.76 -28.40
C ALA A 59 -33.72 4.87 -27.68
N GLY A 60 -33.14 5.34 -26.57
CA GLY A 60 -32.13 4.63 -25.79
C GLY A 60 -30.67 4.95 -26.17
N ASP A 61 -30.45 5.76 -27.21
CA ASP A 61 -29.13 6.14 -27.70
C ASP A 61 -28.37 6.98 -26.67
N SER A 62 -27.05 6.74 -26.55
CA SER A 62 -26.18 7.56 -25.72
C SER A 62 -25.66 8.77 -26.49
N VAL A 63 -25.82 9.96 -25.91
CA VAL A 63 -25.37 11.22 -26.51
C VAL A 63 -24.48 11.99 -25.53
N ALA A 64 -23.51 12.73 -26.06
CA ALA A 64 -22.68 13.63 -25.26
C ALA A 64 -23.53 14.79 -24.73
N VAL A 65 -23.32 15.13 -23.45
CA VAL A 65 -24.06 16.19 -22.76
C VAL A 65 -23.11 17.09 -21.99
N GLN A 66 -23.49 18.35 -21.82
CA GLN A 66 -22.83 19.26 -20.89
C GLN A 66 -23.57 19.19 -19.55
N VAL A 67 -22.85 18.91 -18.47
CA VAL A 67 -23.42 18.79 -17.12
C VAL A 67 -22.73 19.71 -16.14
N THR A 68 -23.48 20.13 -15.12
CA THR A 68 -22.93 20.73 -13.92
C THR A 68 -22.78 19.65 -12.86
N TRP A 69 -21.57 19.52 -12.31
CA TRP A 69 -21.26 18.57 -11.25
C TRP A 69 -21.49 19.20 -9.87
N SER A 70 -22.02 18.40 -8.95
CA SER A 70 -22.03 18.72 -7.52
C SER A 70 -21.75 17.46 -6.71
N ALA A 71 -21.20 17.61 -5.51
CA ALA A 71 -20.92 16.49 -4.64
C ALA A 71 -21.12 16.83 -3.15
N THR A 72 -21.39 15.81 -2.34
CA THR A 72 -21.35 15.89 -0.88
C THR A 72 -20.14 15.12 -0.34
N GLY A 73 -19.69 15.44 0.88
CA GLY A 73 -18.61 14.70 1.54
C GLY A 73 -17.25 14.72 0.86
N GLY A 74 -17.02 15.65 -0.07
CA GLY A 74 -15.82 15.76 -0.89
C GLY A 74 -15.94 16.94 -1.86
N THR A 75 -15.04 17.00 -2.85
CA THR A 75 -15.06 18.02 -3.92
C THR A 75 -15.13 17.33 -5.28
N ILE A 76 -15.72 17.98 -6.29
CA ILE A 76 -15.73 17.46 -7.67
C ILE A 76 -15.39 18.59 -8.65
N THR A 77 -14.49 18.30 -9.60
CA THR A 77 -14.12 19.28 -10.63
C THR A 77 -15.18 19.37 -11.73
N GLY A 78 -15.15 20.42 -12.55
CA GLY A 78 -16.01 20.53 -13.74
C GLY A 78 -15.80 19.40 -14.77
N GLY A 79 -14.65 18.71 -14.72
CA GLY A 79 -14.36 17.53 -15.54
C GLY A 79 -14.82 16.20 -14.93
N GLY A 80 -15.53 16.22 -13.79
CA GLY A 80 -16.06 15.01 -13.15
C GLY A 80 -15.06 14.27 -12.25
N LEU A 81 -13.91 14.87 -11.90
CA LEU A 81 -12.97 14.24 -10.97
C LEU A 81 -13.39 14.55 -9.52
N TYR A 82 -13.92 13.55 -8.82
CA TYR A 82 -14.28 13.64 -7.40
C TYR A 82 -13.08 13.36 -6.50
N THR A 83 -12.97 14.04 -5.35
CA THR A 83 -12.01 13.80 -4.27
C THR A 83 -12.79 13.60 -2.96
N ALA A 84 -12.65 12.43 -2.34
CA ALA A 84 -13.31 12.12 -1.08
C ALA A 84 -12.82 13.00 0.07
N GLY A 85 -13.74 13.46 0.92
CA GLY A 85 -13.44 14.15 2.15
C GLY A 85 -12.95 13.20 3.25
N GLN A 86 -12.65 13.76 4.42
CA GLN A 86 -12.03 12.99 5.52
C GLN A 86 -13.02 12.27 6.44
N THR A 87 -14.31 12.59 6.34
CA THR A 87 -15.34 12.01 7.21
C THR A 87 -15.90 10.77 6.55
N ALA A 88 -15.96 9.66 7.30
CA ALA A 88 -16.61 8.46 6.82
C ALA A 88 -18.13 8.67 6.71
N GLY A 89 -18.75 8.12 5.67
CA GLY A 89 -20.18 8.26 5.46
C GLY A 89 -20.61 7.99 4.03
N ASN A 90 -21.92 8.07 3.81
CA ASN A 90 -22.50 7.94 2.49
C ASN A 90 -22.77 9.32 1.91
N TYR A 91 -22.28 9.54 0.70
CA TYR A 91 -22.23 10.78 -0.03
C TYR A 91 -22.69 10.56 -1.47
N ARG A 92 -22.74 11.66 -2.24
CA ARG A 92 -23.33 11.67 -3.57
C ARG A 92 -22.48 12.48 -4.53
N VAL A 93 -22.38 12.02 -5.75
CA VAL A 93 -21.93 12.79 -6.91
C VAL A 93 -23.11 12.92 -7.87
N ILE A 94 -23.46 14.15 -8.23
CA ILE A 94 -24.65 14.44 -9.03
C ILE A 94 -24.22 15.18 -10.31
N ALA A 95 -24.63 14.66 -11.46
CA ALA A 95 -24.53 15.35 -12.74
C ALA A 95 -25.91 15.90 -13.12
N THR A 96 -26.03 17.22 -13.28
CA THR A 96 -27.26 17.87 -13.75
C THR A 96 -27.05 18.41 -15.16
N LEU A 97 -27.94 18.11 -16.09
CA LEU A 97 -27.90 18.60 -17.47
C LEU A 97 -27.94 20.13 -17.49
N ALA A 98 -27.05 20.74 -18.28
CA ALA A 98 -27.01 22.20 -18.41
C ALA A 98 -28.32 22.74 -19.01
N ASN A 99 -28.93 23.73 -18.34
CA ASN A 99 -30.20 24.36 -18.72
C ASN A 99 -31.45 23.46 -18.64
N ASP A 100 -31.38 22.36 -17.89
CA ASP A 100 -32.50 21.46 -17.60
C ASP A 100 -32.46 21.00 -16.13
N SER A 101 -33.47 20.26 -15.70
CA SER A 101 -33.61 19.61 -14.39
C SER A 101 -33.24 18.13 -14.39
N LEU A 102 -32.97 17.53 -15.56
CA LEU A 102 -32.54 16.14 -15.66
C LEU A 102 -31.20 15.96 -14.96
N ALA A 103 -31.16 15.02 -14.01
CA ALA A 103 -29.96 14.69 -13.28
C ALA A 103 -29.88 13.19 -13.02
N ASP A 104 -28.66 12.72 -12.76
CA ASP A 104 -28.40 11.40 -12.22
C ASP A 104 -27.41 11.47 -11.08
N THR A 105 -27.50 10.51 -10.17
CA THR A 105 -26.76 10.49 -8.90
C THR A 105 -25.99 9.20 -8.75
N SER A 106 -24.69 9.32 -8.53
CA SER A 106 -23.85 8.22 -8.07
C SER A 106 -23.70 8.25 -6.56
N SER A 107 -23.71 7.07 -5.93
CA SER A 107 -23.47 6.90 -4.49
C SER A 107 -21.97 6.79 -4.20
N VAL A 108 -21.48 7.55 -3.23
CA VAL A 108 -20.09 7.49 -2.78
C VAL A 108 -20.05 7.09 -1.31
N THR A 109 -19.44 5.98 -0.97
CA THR A 109 -19.20 5.59 0.42
C THR A 109 -17.76 5.96 0.78
N VAL A 110 -17.56 6.89 1.72
CA VAL A 110 -16.23 7.14 2.29
C VAL A 110 -16.05 6.29 3.53
N THR A 111 -14.99 5.49 3.56
CA THR A 111 -14.64 4.64 4.71
C THR A 111 -13.85 5.43 5.75
N THR A 112 -13.86 4.96 7.00
CA THR A 112 -12.83 5.38 7.97
C THR A 112 -11.47 4.95 7.43
N GLY A 113 -10.36 5.58 7.81
CA GLY A 113 -9.02 5.29 7.28
C GLY A 113 -8.50 3.84 7.38
N GLY A 114 -9.28 2.90 7.95
CA GLY A 114 -9.11 1.45 7.92
C GLY A 114 -10.41 0.65 7.66
N GLY A 115 -11.47 1.28 7.16
CA GLY A 115 -12.79 0.67 6.97
C GLY A 115 -12.76 -0.35 5.84
N GLY A 116 -12.56 -1.62 6.20
CA GLY A 116 -12.44 -2.75 5.29
C GLY A 116 -11.18 -3.59 5.53
N VAL A 117 -10.23 -3.11 6.34
CA VAL A 117 -9.13 -3.94 6.83
C VAL A 117 -9.58 -4.65 8.11
N PRO A 118 -9.64 -5.99 8.16
CA PRO A 118 -9.93 -6.72 9.37
C PRO A 118 -8.88 -6.48 10.44
N LEU A 119 -9.29 -6.43 11.71
CA LEU A 119 -8.34 -6.34 12.81
C LEU A 119 -7.44 -7.59 12.86
N ALA A 120 -6.15 -7.38 13.08
CA ALA A 120 -5.16 -8.41 13.31
C ALA A 120 -4.66 -8.36 14.76
N GLY A 121 -4.40 -9.53 15.34
CA GLY A 121 -3.74 -9.61 16.65
C GLY A 121 -2.25 -9.27 16.53
N HIS A 122 -1.65 -9.68 15.41
CA HIS A 122 -0.23 -9.50 15.12
C HIS A 122 0.00 -9.15 13.64
N VAL A 123 0.80 -8.12 13.38
CA VAL A 123 1.26 -7.72 12.05
C VAL A 123 2.77 -7.91 11.96
N PHE A 124 3.23 -8.54 10.89
CA PHE A 124 4.63 -8.83 10.59
C PHE A 124 4.98 -8.21 9.24
N ILE A 125 6.10 -7.51 9.16
CA ILE A 125 6.68 -7.02 7.91
C ILE A 125 8.06 -7.63 7.76
N VAL A 126 8.30 -8.29 6.62
CA VAL A 126 9.63 -8.67 6.17
C VAL A 126 9.97 -7.80 4.95
N THR A 127 11.13 -7.16 4.98
CA THR A 127 11.63 -6.36 3.86
C THR A 127 12.90 -7.01 3.32
N GLU A 128 12.82 -7.48 2.08
CA GLU A 128 13.94 -7.92 1.24
C GLU A 128 14.45 -6.71 0.41
N GLU A 129 15.52 -6.86 -0.37
CA GLU A 129 16.26 -5.75 -0.98
C GLU A 129 16.39 -5.86 -2.51
N ASN A 130 16.36 -4.71 -3.19
CA ASN A 130 16.93 -4.43 -4.52
C ASN A 130 16.62 -5.43 -5.67
N HIS A 131 15.36 -5.79 -5.87
CA HIS A 131 14.96 -6.60 -7.04
C HIS A 131 13.76 -6.07 -7.79
N ASP A 132 13.87 -6.04 -9.12
CA ASP A 132 12.74 -5.77 -10.01
C ASP A 132 11.63 -6.81 -9.80
N TYR A 133 10.37 -6.39 -9.85
CA TYR A 133 9.20 -7.27 -9.74
C TYR A 133 9.31 -8.53 -10.61
N SER A 134 9.77 -8.39 -11.86
CA SER A 134 9.90 -9.50 -12.81
C SER A 134 11.07 -10.45 -12.54
N ALA A 135 12.03 -10.05 -11.70
CA ALA A 135 13.10 -10.93 -11.24
C ALA A 135 12.63 -11.85 -10.10
N VAL A 136 11.62 -11.42 -9.34
CA VAL A 136 11.09 -12.14 -8.17
C VAL A 136 9.82 -12.93 -8.51
N ILE A 137 8.79 -12.27 -9.01
CA ILE A 137 7.48 -12.89 -9.26
C ILE A 137 7.53 -13.74 -10.53
N GLY A 138 7.21 -15.03 -10.39
CA GLY A 138 7.35 -16.05 -11.43
C GLY A 138 8.73 -16.71 -11.48
N SER A 139 9.66 -16.30 -10.62
CA SER A 139 11.03 -16.83 -10.60
C SER A 139 11.12 -18.22 -10.00
N SER A 140 11.82 -19.14 -10.67
CA SER A 140 12.14 -20.47 -10.12
C SER A 140 13.20 -20.42 -9.02
N SER A 141 13.85 -19.27 -8.81
CA SER A 141 14.79 -19.06 -7.70
C SER A 141 14.09 -18.70 -6.39
N MET A 142 12.80 -18.33 -6.41
CA MET A 142 12.03 -18.05 -5.19
C MET A 142 10.73 -18.86 -5.10
N PRO A 143 10.79 -20.20 -5.13
CA PRO A 143 9.59 -21.04 -5.14
C PRO A 143 8.72 -20.88 -3.90
N TYR A 144 9.28 -20.67 -2.71
CA TYR A 144 8.50 -20.50 -1.48
C TYR A 144 7.71 -19.18 -1.51
N LEU A 145 8.36 -18.05 -1.75
CA LEU A 145 7.70 -16.74 -1.85
C LEU A 145 6.61 -16.75 -2.95
N ASN A 146 6.92 -17.34 -4.11
CA ASN A 146 5.95 -17.43 -5.20
C ASN A 146 4.78 -18.35 -4.88
N SER A 147 4.96 -19.39 -4.05
CA SER A 147 3.83 -20.20 -3.55
C SER A 147 2.88 -19.37 -2.68
N LEU A 148 3.40 -18.47 -1.85
CA LEU A 148 2.60 -17.55 -1.05
C LEU A 148 1.85 -16.55 -1.93
N ALA A 149 2.54 -15.97 -2.92
CA ALA A 149 1.94 -15.03 -3.87
C ALA A 149 0.80 -15.67 -4.70
N GLN A 150 0.93 -16.95 -5.05
CA GLN A 150 -0.11 -17.72 -5.76
C GLN A 150 -1.28 -18.10 -4.86
N GLN A 151 -1.04 -18.32 -3.56
CA GLN A 151 -2.06 -18.76 -2.62
C GLN A 151 -2.87 -17.59 -2.03
N TYR A 152 -2.24 -16.45 -1.75
CA TYR A 152 -2.85 -15.33 -1.03
C TYR A 152 -2.98 -14.07 -1.90
N GLY A 153 -2.62 -12.91 -1.37
CA GLY A 153 -2.74 -11.62 -2.03
C GLY A 153 -1.42 -11.14 -2.62
N LEU A 154 -1.44 -10.66 -3.87
CA LEU A 154 -0.31 -10.06 -4.56
C LEU A 154 -0.69 -8.66 -5.08
N ALA A 155 0.08 -7.64 -4.71
CA ALA A 155 -0.06 -6.31 -5.32
C ALA A 155 0.80 -6.28 -6.59
N THR A 156 0.16 -6.35 -7.75
CA THR A 156 0.90 -6.38 -9.01
C THR A 156 1.46 -5.01 -9.38
N GLN A 157 0.92 -3.91 -8.85
CA GLN A 157 1.38 -2.54 -9.12
C GLN A 157 1.94 -1.87 -7.85
N TYR A 158 2.82 -2.57 -7.13
CA TYR A 158 3.52 -2.01 -5.97
C TYR A 158 4.90 -1.49 -6.38
N TYR A 159 5.27 -0.30 -5.88
CA TYR A 159 6.50 0.39 -6.23
C TYR A 159 7.28 0.88 -5.01
N GLY A 160 8.61 0.80 -5.08
CA GLY A 160 9.49 1.52 -4.16
C GLY A 160 9.31 3.03 -4.33
N ASN A 161 9.61 3.80 -3.30
CA ASN A 161 9.42 5.25 -3.30
C ASN A 161 10.65 6.00 -3.82
N THR A 162 11.85 5.43 -3.64
CA THR A 162 13.09 6.15 -3.91
C THR A 162 14.27 5.21 -4.05
N HIS A 163 15.43 5.81 -4.36
CA HIS A 163 16.76 5.20 -4.26
C HIS A 163 17.69 6.14 -3.49
N PRO A 164 18.63 5.63 -2.66
CA PRO A 164 18.86 4.23 -2.27
C PRO A 164 17.93 3.74 -1.12
N SER A 165 18.12 2.48 -0.72
CA SER A 165 17.26 1.69 0.18
C SER A 165 16.78 2.40 1.44
N ILE A 166 17.66 3.15 2.13
CA ILE A 166 17.33 3.73 3.45
C ILE A 166 16.08 4.63 3.43
N GLY A 167 15.81 5.30 2.30
CA GLY A 167 14.61 6.12 2.15
C GLY A 167 13.33 5.29 2.19
N ASN A 168 13.34 4.08 1.62
CA ASN A 168 12.22 3.14 1.61
C ASN A 168 11.94 2.57 3.01
N TYR A 169 12.96 2.25 3.80
CA TYR A 169 12.77 1.86 5.22
C TYR A 169 12.15 2.99 6.04
N PHE A 170 12.58 4.23 5.82
CA PHE A 170 11.93 5.37 6.47
C PHE A 170 10.50 5.59 5.99
N MET A 171 10.16 5.29 4.74
CA MET A 171 8.77 5.31 4.28
C MET A 171 7.93 4.25 5.00
N LEU A 172 8.43 3.03 5.18
CA LEU A 172 7.76 1.98 5.94
C LEU A 172 7.61 2.32 7.44
N ALA A 173 8.51 3.12 8.01
CA ALA A 173 8.47 3.48 9.44
C ALA A 173 7.78 4.83 9.74
N THR A 174 7.80 5.79 8.82
CA THR A 174 7.42 7.19 9.06
C THR A 174 6.49 7.78 8.00
N GLY A 175 6.30 7.08 6.87
CA GLY A 175 5.61 7.61 5.70
C GLY A 175 6.32 8.79 5.05
N GLN A 176 7.63 8.95 5.27
CA GLN A 176 8.43 10.04 4.72
C GLN A 176 9.80 9.53 4.25
N ILE A 177 10.30 10.09 3.15
CA ILE A 177 11.70 9.95 2.75
C ILE A 177 12.51 10.93 3.60
N ILE A 178 13.09 10.43 4.70
CA ILE A 178 13.91 11.25 5.61
C ILE A 178 15.28 11.57 4.99
N THR A 179 15.84 10.61 4.26
CA THR A 179 17.18 10.67 3.68
C THR A 179 17.32 9.59 2.61
N ASN A 180 18.20 9.85 1.65
CA ASN A 180 18.70 8.89 0.66
C ASN A 180 20.22 8.71 0.79
N ASN A 181 20.74 8.98 1.98
CA ASN A 181 22.16 8.77 2.31
C ASN A 181 22.27 7.55 3.23
N ASP A 182 22.81 6.45 2.71
CA ASP A 182 22.99 5.19 3.46
C ASP A 182 23.89 5.34 4.70
N SER A 183 24.76 6.36 4.73
CA SER A 183 25.58 6.67 5.92
C SER A 183 24.85 7.49 6.99
N TYR A 184 23.56 7.76 6.82
CA TYR A 184 22.78 8.56 7.76
C TYR A 184 22.74 7.91 9.15
N SER A 185 22.95 8.71 10.18
CA SER A 185 23.08 8.28 11.58
C SER A 185 22.42 9.23 12.56
N THR A 186 21.66 10.22 12.06
CA THR A 186 21.01 11.22 12.90
C THR A 186 19.71 10.66 13.48
N ILE A 187 19.43 11.00 14.74
CA ILE A 187 18.16 10.65 15.37
C ILE A 187 17.03 11.48 14.77
N VAL A 188 15.96 10.80 14.38
CA VAL A 188 14.80 11.32 13.67
C VAL A 188 13.63 11.49 14.62
N THR A 189 13.06 12.69 14.70
CA THR A 189 12.00 13.03 15.66
C THR A 189 10.59 13.10 15.07
N VAL A 190 10.45 12.89 13.76
CA VAL A 190 9.14 12.96 13.09
C VAL A 190 8.17 11.92 13.65
N ASP A 191 6.88 12.13 13.39
CA ASP A 191 5.86 11.13 13.67
C ASP A 191 6.12 9.82 12.93
N ASN A 192 5.91 8.69 13.61
CA ASN A 192 6.35 7.38 13.15
C ASN A 192 5.52 6.24 13.75
N VAL A 193 5.70 5.04 13.18
CA VAL A 193 4.98 3.83 13.53
C VAL A 193 5.09 3.49 15.03
N VAL A 194 6.28 3.64 15.65
CA VAL A 194 6.48 3.35 17.08
C VAL A 194 5.63 4.28 17.94
N ARG A 195 5.64 5.59 17.64
CA ARG A 195 4.81 6.56 18.36
C ARG A 195 3.32 6.21 18.28
N ARG A 196 2.85 5.79 17.10
CA ARG A 196 1.45 5.38 16.89
C ARG A 196 1.09 4.09 17.62
N LEU A 197 1.99 3.11 17.65
CA LEU A 197 1.81 1.87 18.40
C LEU A 197 1.73 2.13 19.90
N LEU A 198 2.64 2.94 20.45
CA LEU A 198 2.66 3.28 21.88
C LEU A 198 1.42 4.05 22.32
N ALA A 199 0.98 5.03 21.52
CA ALA A 199 -0.25 5.78 21.79
C ALA A 199 -1.49 4.88 21.83
N ALA A 200 -1.49 3.77 21.08
CA ALA A 200 -2.57 2.79 21.05
C ALA A 200 -2.38 1.61 22.04
N GLY A 201 -1.34 1.65 22.88
CA GLY A 201 -1.04 0.57 23.83
C GLY A 201 -0.60 -0.74 23.17
N LYS A 202 -0.06 -0.68 21.95
CA LYS A 202 0.42 -1.84 21.19
C LYS A 202 1.89 -2.12 21.47
N THR A 203 2.22 -3.39 21.70
CA THR A 203 3.61 -3.86 21.81
C THR A 203 4.24 -3.99 20.44
N TRP A 204 5.55 -3.80 20.35
CA TRP A 204 6.29 -3.84 19.09
C TRP A 204 7.71 -4.36 19.30
N LYS A 205 8.29 -4.98 18.27
CA LYS A 205 9.73 -5.29 18.20
C LYS A 205 10.26 -5.17 16.77
N SER A 206 11.55 -4.86 16.66
CA SER A 206 12.33 -5.05 15.43
C SER A 206 13.30 -6.21 15.64
N TYR A 207 13.10 -7.29 14.90
CA TYR A 207 13.91 -8.50 14.90
C TYR A 207 14.89 -8.43 13.73
N ALA A 208 16.16 -8.15 14.01
CA ALA A 208 17.18 -8.02 12.97
C ALA A 208 18.24 -9.13 13.08
N GLU A 209 18.52 -9.80 11.97
CA GLU A 209 19.61 -10.77 11.92
C GLU A 209 20.95 -10.08 12.17
N ASP A 210 21.83 -10.80 12.87
CA ASP A 210 23.16 -10.33 13.27
C ASP A 210 23.19 -9.02 14.08
N LEU A 211 22.05 -8.57 14.61
CA LEU A 211 22.03 -7.47 15.59
C LEU A 211 22.95 -7.84 16.77
N PRO A 212 23.98 -7.02 17.08
CA PRO A 212 25.02 -7.43 18.03
C PRO A 212 24.51 -7.75 19.45
N SER A 213 23.49 -7.03 19.89
CA SER A 213 22.87 -7.23 21.21
C SER A 213 21.48 -6.59 21.26
N VAL A 214 20.69 -7.00 22.24
CA VAL A 214 19.41 -6.33 22.54
C VAL A 214 19.67 -4.84 22.84
N GLY A 215 18.92 -3.98 22.17
CA GLY A 215 19.02 -2.52 22.29
C GLY A 215 20.21 -1.88 21.60
N TYR A 216 20.88 -2.58 20.68
CA TYR A 216 21.95 -2.01 19.89
C TYR A 216 21.44 -0.93 18.92
N THR A 217 22.01 0.29 19.03
CA THR A 217 21.72 1.44 18.15
C THR A 217 22.96 1.94 17.39
N GLY A 218 24.05 1.18 17.43
CA GLY A 218 25.30 1.53 16.74
C GLY A 218 25.20 1.35 15.22
N GLY A 219 26.31 1.57 14.51
CA GLY A 219 26.39 1.37 13.06
C GLY A 219 26.45 -0.10 12.66
N ASP A 220 26.72 -0.32 11.38
CA ASP A 220 26.80 -1.64 10.76
C ASP A 220 27.90 -2.51 11.42
N VAL A 221 27.62 -3.80 11.56
CA VAL A 221 28.55 -4.79 12.15
C VAL A 221 28.39 -6.13 11.45
N GLY A 222 29.45 -6.65 10.83
CA GLY A 222 29.34 -7.90 10.07
C GLY A 222 28.29 -7.78 8.96
N ASN A 223 27.30 -8.67 8.94
CA ASN A 223 26.19 -8.62 7.99
C ASN A 223 24.98 -7.80 8.48
N TYR A 224 25.03 -7.23 9.69
CA TYR A 224 23.99 -6.32 10.16
C TYR A 224 24.19 -4.93 9.57
N ALA A 225 23.19 -4.43 8.83
CA ALA A 225 23.13 -3.08 8.30
C ALA A 225 22.08 -2.25 9.04
N ARG A 226 22.48 -1.19 9.76
CA ARG A 226 21.54 -0.30 10.48
C ARG A 226 20.58 0.38 9.51
N LYS A 227 20.99 0.64 8.27
CA LYS A 227 20.13 1.26 7.25
C LYS A 227 18.86 0.44 6.95
N HIS A 228 18.88 -0.89 7.16
CA HIS A 228 17.70 -1.76 7.03
C HIS A 228 16.86 -1.82 8.34
N ASN A 229 17.36 -1.25 9.44
CA ASN A 229 16.70 -1.21 10.75
C ASN A 229 16.61 0.23 11.28
N VAL A 230 15.95 1.11 10.51
CA VAL A 230 15.81 2.55 10.83
C VAL A 230 15.11 2.85 12.16
N PHE A 231 14.47 1.85 12.78
CA PHE A 231 13.92 1.95 14.13
C PHE A 231 14.98 2.38 15.16
N ALA A 232 16.24 1.99 14.97
CA ALA A 232 17.37 2.43 15.80
C ALA A 232 17.64 3.94 15.74
N LEU A 233 17.11 4.64 14.72
CA LEU A 233 17.26 6.07 14.50
C LEU A 233 16.02 6.87 14.91
N LEU A 234 14.89 6.23 15.25
CA LEU A 234 13.69 6.95 15.68
C LEU A 234 13.85 7.46 17.11
N SER A 235 13.51 8.72 17.37
CA SER A 235 13.69 9.32 18.70
C SER A 235 12.90 8.60 19.80
N ASP A 236 11.73 8.06 19.46
CA ASP A 236 10.87 7.28 20.37
C ASP A 236 11.52 5.95 20.78
N VAL A 237 12.60 5.54 20.12
CA VAL A 237 13.38 4.33 20.41
C VAL A 237 14.76 4.71 20.95
N ALA A 238 15.51 5.53 20.21
CA ALA A 238 16.87 5.88 20.53
C ALA A 238 16.98 6.67 21.84
N ASN A 239 15.98 7.49 22.20
CA ASN A 239 16.01 8.31 23.41
C ASN A 239 15.25 7.68 24.59
N ASP A 240 14.65 6.50 24.42
CA ASP A 240 13.90 5.80 25.47
C ASP A 240 14.54 4.44 25.77
N SER A 241 15.05 4.27 27.00
CA SER A 241 15.77 3.05 27.39
C SER A 241 14.90 1.79 27.40
N VAL A 242 13.59 1.93 27.58
CA VAL A 242 12.63 0.81 27.55
C VAL A 242 12.33 0.44 26.11
N GLN A 243 12.01 1.42 25.26
CA GLN A 243 11.72 1.16 23.85
C GLN A 243 12.93 0.63 23.09
N ARG A 244 14.13 1.03 23.47
CA ARG A 244 15.36 0.48 22.89
C ARG A 244 15.46 -1.03 23.07
N GLN A 245 14.94 -1.61 24.15
CA GLN A 245 14.96 -3.06 24.37
C GLN A 245 14.10 -3.86 23.37
N ASN A 246 13.29 -3.18 22.55
CA ASN A 246 12.50 -3.80 21.49
C ASN A 246 13.31 -4.00 20.19
N LEU A 247 14.55 -3.50 20.12
CA LEU A 247 15.52 -3.89 19.09
C LEU A 247 16.20 -5.18 19.55
N VAL A 248 15.91 -6.30 18.89
CA VAL A 248 16.37 -7.62 19.33
C VAL A 248 17.05 -8.39 18.19
N PRO A 249 18.05 -9.23 18.49
CA PRO A 249 18.56 -10.19 17.52
C PRO A 249 17.44 -11.09 17.00
N PHE A 250 17.47 -11.44 15.71
CA PHE A 250 16.43 -12.25 15.09
C PHE A 250 16.23 -13.62 15.76
N THR A 251 17.23 -14.18 16.42
CA THR A 251 17.11 -15.41 17.22
C THR A 251 16.04 -15.32 18.33
N GLN A 252 15.69 -14.12 18.79
CA GLN A 252 14.59 -13.90 19.73
C GLN A 252 13.23 -14.21 19.11
N PHE A 253 13.07 -14.11 17.79
CA PHE A 253 11.80 -14.34 17.10
C PHE A 253 11.26 -15.75 17.33
N ALA A 254 12.12 -16.77 17.17
CA ALA A 254 11.75 -18.16 17.42
C ALA A 254 11.39 -18.41 18.90
N THR A 255 12.06 -17.72 19.83
CA THR A 255 11.74 -17.81 21.26
C THR A 255 10.38 -17.18 21.57
N ASP A 256 10.12 -15.99 21.03
CA ASP A 256 8.84 -15.31 21.24
C ASP A 256 7.68 -16.07 20.61
N LEU A 257 7.89 -16.65 19.42
CA LEU A 257 6.93 -17.53 18.74
C LEU A 257 6.62 -18.76 19.57
N ALA A 258 7.64 -19.49 20.04
CA ALA A 258 7.45 -20.71 20.84
C ALA A 258 6.73 -20.44 22.18
N ASN A 259 6.96 -19.26 22.77
CA ASN A 259 6.36 -18.87 24.04
C ASN A 259 5.00 -18.18 23.90
N GLY A 260 4.51 -17.92 22.68
CA GLY A 260 3.26 -17.18 22.47
C GLY A 260 3.34 -15.72 22.93
N THR A 261 4.50 -15.09 22.78
CA THR A 261 4.80 -13.72 23.27
C THR A 261 5.21 -12.75 22.16
N LEU A 262 4.88 -13.08 20.91
CA LEU A 262 5.07 -12.18 19.78
C LEU A 262 4.36 -10.83 20.03
N PRO A 263 4.96 -9.70 19.63
CA PRO A 263 4.35 -8.38 19.80
C PRO A 263 3.23 -8.17 18.80
N HIS A 264 2.42 -7.13 19.01
CA HIS A 264 1.39 -6.75 18.04
C HIS A 264 2.00 -6.32 16.70
N PHE A 265 3.16 -5.65 16.71
CA PHE A 265 3.89 -5.28 15.50
C PHE A 265 5.32 -5.85 15.50
N SER A 266 5.68 -6.55 14.43
CA SER A 266 7.01 -7.11 14.22
C SER A 266 7.61 -6.60 12.91
N ASN A 267 8.70 -5.85 13.01
CA ASN A 267 9.57 -5.56 11.87
C ASN A 267 10.64 -6.66 11.81
N ILE A 268 10.79 -7.35 10.69
CA ILE A 268 11.74 -8.45 10.50
C ILE A 268 12.74 -8.03 9.43
N VAL A 269 14.03 -8.04 9.81
CA VAL A 269 15.13 -7.53 8.98
C VAL A 269 16.14 -8.67 8.77
N PRO A 270 16.12 -9.33 7.59
CA PRO A 270 17.18 -10.24 7.19
C PRO A 270 18.54 -9.52 7.14
N ASN A 271 19.64 -10.26 7.29
CA ASN A 271 20.98 -9.69 7.13
C ASN A 271 21.34 -9.54 5.64
N LEU A 272 22.50 -8.93 5.35
CA LEU A 272 22.96 -8.70 3.97
C LEU A 272 23.00 -9.95 3.07
N CYS A 273 23.10 -11.17 3.61
CA CYS A 273 23.06 -12.38 2.77
C CYS A 273 21.67 -13.01 2.65
N ASN A 274 20.73 -12.65 3.52
CA ASN A 274 19.39 -13.23 3.53
C ASN A 274 18.34 -12.24 3.03
N ASP A 275 18.71 -11.00 2.72
CA ASP A 275 17.84 -9.93 2.20
C ASP A 275 17.66 -9.94 0.68
N ALA A 276 18.14 -10.99 0.01
CA ALA A 276 18.11 -11.18 -1.43
C ALA A 276 19.06 -10.28 -2.25
N HIS A 277 19.78 -9.32 -1.67
CA HIS A 277 20.64 -8.41 -2.43
C HIS A 277 22.10 -8.86 -2.53
N ASP A 278 22.79 -9.08 -1.40
CA ASP A 278 24.23 -9.42 -1.47
C ASP A 278 24.46 -10.92 -1.75
N CYS A 279 23.43 -11.74 -1.56
CA CYS A 279 23.40 -13.16 -1.90
C CYS A 279 22.23 -13.47 -2.85
N SER A 280 22.12 -14.73 -3.28
CA SER A 280 21.14 -15.09 -4.32
C SER A 280 19.69 -15.04 -3.82
N LEU A 281 18.75 -14.81 -4.76
CA LEU A 281 17.31 -14.97 -4.52
C LEU A 281 16.95 -16.33 -3.87
N ALA A 282 17.66 -17.40 -4.22
CA ALA A 282 17.43 -18.73 -3.65
C ALA A 282 17.88 -18.83 -2.18
N THR A 283 18.89 -18.05 -1.79
CA THR A 283 19.33 -17.93 -0.39
C THR A 283 18.23 -17.27 0.44
N ALA A 284 17.72 -16.13 -0.03
CA ALA A 284 16.61 -15.42 0.62
C ALA A 284 15.33 -16.26 0.67
N ASP A 285 14.97 -16.94 -0.41
CA ASP A 285 13.77 -17.81 -0.41
C ASP A 285 13.88 -18.98 0.57
N THR A 286 15.06 -19.59 0.68
CA THR A 286 15.34 -20.63 1.68
C THR A 286 15.26 -20.06 3.10
N TRP A 287 15.75 -18.84 3.30
CA TRP A 287 15.66 -18.14 4.57
C TRP A 287 14.21 -17.85 4.96
N LEU A 288 13.41 -17.32 4.04
CA LEU A 288 11.97 -17.12 4.22
C LEU A 288 11.27 -18.43 4.56
N GLN A 289 11.55 -19.51 3.83
CA GLN A 289 10.95 -20.81 4.11
C GLN A 289 11.28 -21.30 5.52
N ASN A 290 12.54 -21.22 5.93
CA ASN A 290 12.98 -21.75 7.22
C ASN A 290 12.49 -20.92 8.41
N ASN A 291 12.37 -19.60 8.25
CA ASN A 291 12.12 -18.69 9.36
C ASN A 291 10.69 -18.15 9.41
N ILE A 292 10.01 -18.05 8.27
CA ILE A 292 8.65 -17.51 8.18
C ILE A 292 7.59 -18.61 8.09
N ALA A 293 7.87 -19.77 7.48
CA ALA A 293 6.90 -20.87 7.45
C ALA A 293 6.45 -21.34 8.85
N PRO A 294 7.33 -21.43 9.87
CA PRO A 294 6.91 -21.75 11.24
C PRO A 294 5.93 -20.74 11.83
N LEU A 295 6.09 -19.44 11.53
CA LEU A 295 5.12 -18.41 11.93
C LEU A 295 3.76 -18.72 11.29
N LEU A 296 3.73 -18.93 9.97
CA LEU A 296 2.48 -19.18 9.24
C LEU A 296 1.75 -20.44 9.74
N ALA A 297 2.48 -21.47 10.17
CA ALA A 297 1.89 -22.68 10.73
C ALA A 297 1.41 -22.54 12.19
N SER A 298 1.76 -21.46 12.88
CA SER A 298 1.46 -21.29 14.30
C SER A 298 -0.01 -20.96 14.57
N ALA A 299 -0.52 -21.41 15.72
CA ALA A 299 -1.89 -21.10 16.15
C ALA A 299 -2.12 -19.58 16.30
N THR A 300 -1.12 -18.86 16.81
CA THR A 300 -1.15 -17.40 16.94
C THR A 300 -1.38 -16.72 15.59
N PHE A 301 -0.66 -17.15 14.54
CA PHE A 301 -0.84 -16.57 13.21
C PHE A 301 -2.18 -16.99 12.59
N GLN A 302 -2.57 -18.25 12.74
CA GLN A 302 -3.81 -18.79 12.16
C GLN A 302 -5.08 -18.17 12.77
N GLN A 303 -5.00 -17.60 13.98
CA GLN A 303 -6.11 -16.91 14.61
C GLN A 303 -6.45 -15.60 13.88
N ASP A 304 -5.48 -14.70 13.74
CA ASP A 304 -5.69 -13.37 13.16
C ASP A 304 -4.38 -12.66 12.74
N GLY A 305 -3.37 -13.42 12.33
CA GLY A 305 -2.10 -12.87 11.86
C GLY A 305 -2.18 -12.19 10.49
N LEU A 306 -1.35 -11.17 10.30
CA LEU A 306 -1.11 -10.50 9.02
C LEU A 306 0.40 -10.45 8.76
N LEU A 307 0.86 -11.13 7.71
CA LEU A 307 2.24 -11.03 7.24
C LEU A 307 2.26 -10.27 5.92
N ILE A 308 3.22 -9.36 5.81
CA ILE A 308 3.55 -8.63 4.59
C ILE A 308 5.01 -8.95 4.26
N ILE A 309 5.27 -9.42 3.05
CA ILE A 309 6.63 -9.57 2.51
C ILE A 309 6.74 -8.62 1.33
N THR A 310 7.73 -7.73 1.35
CA THR A 310 8.00 -6.79 0.26
C THR A 310 9.48 -6.61 0.06
N PHE A 311 9.86 -5.93 -1.03
CA PHE A 311 11.22 -5.50 -1.29
C PHE A 311 11.30 -3.98 -1.07
N ASP A 312 12.47 -3.43 -0.82
CA ASP A 312 12.63 -2.01 -0.55
C ASP A 312 12.53 -1.16 -1.85
N GLU A 313 13.22 -1.57 -2.91
CA GLU A 313 13.31 -0.91 -4.21
C GLU A 313 13.71 -1.90 -5.31
N ALA A 314 13.55 -1.49 -6.56
CA ALA A 314 13.89 -2.29 -7.72
C ALA A 314 15.39 -2.17 -8.04
N GLY A 315 15.95 -3.14 -8.77
CA GLY A 315 17.38 -3.13 -9.10
C GLY A 315 17.72 -2.27 -10.32
N SER A 316 16.79 -2.18 -11.28
CA SER A 316 17.01 -1.48 -12.55
C SER A 316 15.84 -0.58 -13.00
N ASP A 317 14.68 -0.71 -12.35
CA ASP A 317 13.51 0.14 -12.57
C ASP A 317 13.52 1.36 -11.64
N ASN A 318 13.20 2.55 -12.17
CA ASN A 318 13.07 3.80 -11.40
C ASN A 318 11.63 4.37 -11.45
N THR A 319 10.68 3.63 -12.03
CA THR A 319 9.30 4.05 -12.15
C THR A 319 8.71 4.34 -10.77
N HIS A 320 8.01 5.47 -10.62
CA HIS A 320 7.50 5.98 -9.33
C HIS A 320 8.56 6.21 -8.24
N GLY A 321 9.84 6.33 -8.62
CA GLY A 321 10.94 6.74 -7.74
C GLY A 321 11.86 5.60 -7.33
N GLY A 322 11.31 4.44 -6.94
CA GLY A 322 12.08 3.25 -6.55
C GLY A 322 11.80 1.99 -7.40
N GLY A 323 11.02 2.11 -8.47
CA GLY A 323 10.71 1.01 -9.39
C GLY A 323 9.70 -0.01 -8.86
N ARG A 324 9.21 -0.87 -9.76
CA ARG A 324 8.21 -1.90 -9.45
C ARG A 324 8.84 -3.08 -8.74
N ILE A 325 8.26 -3.47 -7.61
CA ILE A 325 8.82 -4.46 -6.68
C ILE A 325 7.76 -5.47 -6.23
N ALA A 326 8.20 -6.63 -5.71
CA ALA A 326 7.28 -7.62 -5.17
C ALA A 326 6.65 -7.16 -3.85
N TRP A 327 5.37 -7.45 -3.69
CA TRP A 327 4.62 -7.24 -2.45
C TRP A 327 3.54 -8.30 -2.30
N ILE A 328 3.62 -9.08 -1.22
CA ILE A 328 2.73 -10.20 -0.93
C ILE A 328 2.12 -9.99 0.45
N VAL A 329 0.82 -10.27 0.57
CA VAL A 329 0.12 -10.34 1.85
C VAL A 329 -0.37 -11.76 2.13
N VAL A 330 -0.12 -12.23 3.34
CA VAL A 330 -0.58 -13.52 3.85
C VAL A 330 -1.37 -13.29 5.14
N SER A 331 -2.59 -13.82 5.19
CA SER A 331 -3.42 -13.77 6.39
C SER A 331 -4.54 -14.81 6.27
N PRO A 332 -5.02 -15.41 7.38
CA PRO A 332 -6.25 -16.18 7.39
C PRO A 332 -7.49 -15.38 6.94
N LYS A 333 -7.40 -14.04 7.00
CA LYS A 333 -8.48 -13.11 6.60
C LYS A 333 -8.29 -12.52 5.19
N ALA A 334 -7.15 -12.79 4.54
CA ALA A 334 -6.89 -12.32 3.18
C ALA A 334 -7.66 -13.16 2.17
N LYS A 335 -8.04 -12.54 1.04
CA LYS A 335 -8.53 -13.26 -0.13
C LYS A 335 -7.44 -14.19 -0.65
N THR A 336 -7.83 -15.39 -1.06
CA THR A 336 -6.94 -16.36 -1.69
C THR A 336 -6.81 -16.08 -3.18
N GLN A 337 -5.61 -16.30 -3.73
CA GLN A 337 -5.30 -16.16 -5.15
C GLN A 337 -5.70 -14.79 -5.73
N TYR A 338 -5.64 -13.75 -4.91
CA TYR A 338 -6.12 -12.42 -5.26
C TYR A 338 -4.96 -11.55 -5.75
N GLN A 339 -5.16 -10.90 -6.89
CA GLN A 339 -4.20 -9.96 -7.45
C GLN A 339 -4.84 -8.59 -7.59
N SER A 340 -4.21 -7.58 -7.01
CA SER A 340 -4.61 -6.19 -7.19
C SER A 340 -3.78 -5.53 -8.29
N THR A 341 -4.43 -4.69 -9.10
CA THR A 341 -3.78 -3.79 -10.06
C THR A 341 -3.76 -2.33 -9.58
N THR A 342 -4.21 -2.05 -8.36
CA THR A 342 -4.14 -0.72 -7.77
C THR A 342 -2.67 -0.35 -7.49
N LEU A 343 -2.31 0.90 -7.78
CA LEU A 343 -0.96 1.40 -7.51
C LEU A 343 -0.78 1.61 -6.00
N TYR A 344 0.27 1.00 -5.45
CA TYR A 344 0.65 1.13 -4.04
C TYR A 344 2.15 1.43 -3.90
N GLN A 345 2.50 2.05 -2.77
CA GLN A 345 3.89 2.33 -2.35
C GLN A 345 4.03 2.08 -0.83
N HIS A 346 5.21 2.31 -0.24
CA HIS A 346 5.50 1.94 1.16
C HIS A 346 4.60 2.60 2.21
N GLU A 347 4.12 3.80 1.94
CA GLU A 347 3.12 4.45 2.78
C GLU A 347 1.78 3.69 2.84
N SER A 348 1.40 2.94 1.80
CA SER A 348 0.22 2.08 1.80
C SER A 348 0.41 0.87 2.71
N THR A 349 1.60 0.28 2.73
CA THR A 349 1.96 -0.78 3.67
C THR A 349 1.94 -0.30 5.12
N LEU A 350 2.48 0.89 5.38
CA LEU A 350 2.42 1.51 6.71
C LEU A 350 0.98 1.80 7.14
N ARG A 351 0.15 2.31 6.23
CA ARG A 351 -1.29 2.53 6.48
C ARG A 351 -1.99 1.21 6.80
N LEU A 352 -1.79 0.17 5.98
CA LEU A 352 -2.38 -1.16 6.19
C LEU A 352 -2.00 -1.72 7.56
N THR A 353 -0.72 -1.66 7.91
CA THR A 353 -0.17 -2.16 9.17
C THR A 353 -0.86 -1.53 10.37
N LEU A 354 -0.93 -0.19 10.39
CA LEU A 354 -1.55 0.54 11.49
C LEU A 354 -3.07 0.31 11.53
N ALA A 355 -3.73 0.28 10.37
CA ALA A 355 -5.16 0.04 10.27
C ALA A 355 -5.55 -1.36 10.79
N ALA A 356 -4.79 -2.39 10.43
CA ALA A 356 -5.00 -3.76 10.92
C ALA A 356 -4.83 -3.86 12.45
N LEU A 357 -3.99 -3.01 13.05
CA LEU A 357 -3.83 -2.92 14.50
C LEU A 357 -4.88 -2.02 15.19
N GLY A 358 -5.87 -1.52 14.45
CA GLY A 358 -6.94 -0.67 14.96
C GLY A 358 -6.52 0.79 15.18
N ILE A 359 -5.38 1.20 14.63
CA ILE A 359 -4.87 2.57 14.72
C ILE A 359 -5.47 3.39 13.57
N THR A 360 -5.99 4.57 13.89
CA THR A 360 -6.66 5.47 12.92
C THR A 360 -5.88 6.74 12.61
N GLN A 361 -4.73 6.94 13.26
CA GLN A 361 -3.82 8.04 13.00
C GLN A 361 -2.54 7.51 12.36
N PHE A 362 -2.30 7.88 11.11
CA PHE A 362 -1.17 7.38 10.31
C PHE A 362 -0.12 8.48 10.13
N PRO A 363 1.18 8.17 10.25
CA PRO A 363 2.25 9.15 10.10
C PRO A 363 2.54 9.45 8.62
N GLY A 364 2.99 10.68 8.34
CA GLY A 364 3.46 11.07 7.01
C GLY A 364 2.46 10.80 5.88
N ALA A 365 2.95 10.35 4.74
CA ALA A 365 2.16 10.01 3.56
C ALA A 365 1.15 8.86 3.81
N ALA A 366 1.33 8.05 4.85
CA ALA A 366 0.39 6.97 5.18
C ALA A 366 -1.01 7.51 5.55
N ALA A 367 -1.13 8.78 5.95
CA ALA A 367 -2.41 9.42 6.21
C ALA A 367 -3.31 9.53 4.97
N THR A 368 -2.72 9.59 3.78
CA THR A 368 -3.44 9.78 2.51
C THR A 368 -3.16 8.68 1.48
N ALA A 369 -2.28 7.73 1.80
CA ALA A 369 -1.96 6.59 0.95
C ALA A 369 -3.20 5.74 0.62
N PRO A 370 -3.34 5.18 -0.59
CA PRO A 370 -4.41 4.24 -0.89
C PRO A 370 -4.47 3.09 0.14
N ALA A 371 -5.64 2.78 0.71
CA ALA A 371 -5.77 1.65 1.63
C ALA A 371 -5.81 0.33 0.87
N MET A 372 -5.30 -0.71 1.53
CA MET A 372 -5.18 -2.06 0.96
C MET A 372 -6.31 -2.97 1.46
N ALA A 373 -7.49 -2.41 1.73
CA ALA A 373 -8.66 -3.16 2.22
C ALA A 373 -9.17 -4.20 1.20
N GLU A 374 -8.93 -3.99 -0.10
CA GLU A 374 -9.36 -4.90 -1.16
C GLU A 374 -8.72 -6.29 -1.08
N PHE A 375 -7.62 -6.45 -0.34
CA PHE A 375 -6.98 -7.74 -0.12
C PHE A 375 -7.75 -8.64 0.85
N PHE A 376 -8.78 -8.13 1.53
CA PHE A 376 -9.53 -8.87 2.54
C PHE A 376 -10.97 -9.09 2.12
N THR A 377 -11.57 -10.17 2.61
CA THR A 377 -13.02 -10.38 2.50
C THR A 377 -13.72 -9.45 3.50
N PRO A 378 -14.80 -8.74 3.09
CA PRO A 378 -15.58 -7.88 3.98
C PRO A 378 -16.13 -8.58 5.22
#